data_AF-A0A662F562-F1
#
_entry.id   AF-A0A662F562-F1
#
_cell.length_a   1.000
_cell.length_b   1.000
_cell.length_c   1.000
_cell.angle_alpha   90.00
_cell.angle_beta   90.00
_cell.angle_gamma   90.00
#
_symmetry.space_group_name_H-M   'P 1'
#
loop_
_entity.id
_entity.type
_entity.pdbx_description
1 polymer ?
#
loop_
_entity_poly.entity_id
_entity_poly.type
_entity_poly.pdbx_seq_one_letter_code
_entity_poly.pdbx_strand_id
1 'polypeptide(L)'
;MSDQLIQEINSFISLLDVTAETLNSKELIDSFIAHNDATVQEINQFIELIQDFEENAVDQSFFKGRPGLPRKQLPDAAFAVVEETGKKDEEGRTIPDIARHLPHHTDAVRDGTENDTLDIARYRNALARVSQIKATQGGSTAELIEKARKHLESHREALNPPEDNEKLIQTFEETENEVTFLLEEPSAFLGNTFKRRNLGNGISIILGMLKDVTRASLALQSFRFSKKEPWNWTIDRAKAWLQGRRIIENQELISKHLQYVKISDVKIEQVLREGTALRITGIAISEGTWNGIFYPAEELKKGHKSLEGKPLRIDHSSSTRDIVGKVIKSTYNPHKKWIEFEAIVTDEDIAQKLLDKLIDSVSVGVLIDNEEEDGRQVARNLEFKELSLVDDPACKDAKVSPVKKK
;
A
#
# COMPACT_ATOMS: atom_id res chain seq x y z
N MET A 1 -3.61 15.22 28.34
CA MET A 1 -3.11 13.83 28.47
C MET A 1 -3.28 13.36 29.89
N SER A 2 -3.58 12.10 30.14
CA SER A 2 -3.53 11.55 31.50
C SER A 2 -2.08 11.25 31.86
N ASP A 3 -1.66 11.60 33.07
CA ASP A 3 -0.29 11.34 33.58
C ASP A 3 0.10 9.85 33.57
N GLN A 4 -0.91 8.99 33.49
CA GLN A 4 -0.79 7.54 33.43
C GLN A 4 -0.14 7.04 32.13
N LEU A 5 -0.49 7.62 30.97
CA LEU A 5 0.06 7.23 29.67
C LEU A 5 1.55 7.60 29.55
N ILE A 6 1.95 8.74 30.12
CA ILE A 6 3.35 9.19 30.14
C ILE A 6 4.20 8.24 31.00
N GLN A 7 3.68 7.77 32.14
CA GLN A 7 4.39 6.82 32.98
C GLN A 7 4.55 5.44 32.33
N GLU A 8 3.55 4.96 31.59
CA GLU A 8 3.60 3.69 30.87
C GLU A 8 4.61 3.72 29.73
N ILE A 9 4.67 4.82 28.97
CA ILE A 9 5.65 5.01 27.90
C ILE A 9 7.08 5.05 28.47
N ASN A 10 7.32 5.79 29.55
CA ASN A 10 8.64 5.88 30.16
C ASN A 10 9.09 4.55 30.79
N SER A 11 8.17 3.78 31.37
CA SER A 11 8.46 2.42 31.85
C SER A 11 8.85 1.48 30.70
N PHE A 12 8.12 1.52 29.58
CA PHE A 12 8.40 0.70 28.40
C PHE A 12 9.79 1.00 27.79
N ILE A 13 10.15 2.27 27.69
CA ILE A 13 11.48 2.71 27.21
C ILE A 13 12.59 2.20 28.14
N SER A 14 12.38 2.22 29.46
CA SER A 14 13.39 1.72 30.41
C SER A 14 13.57 0.19 30.42
N LEU A 15 12.60 -0.56 29.88
CA LEU A 15 12.62 -2.04 29.78
C LEU A 15 13.37 -2.55 28.53
N LEU A 16 13.52 -1.70 27.52
CA LEU A 16 14.32 -1.97 26.34
C LEU A 16 15.79 -1.72 26.70
N ASP A 17 16.50 -2.77 27.14
CA ASP A 17 17.94 -2.75 27.44
C ASP A 17 18.76 -2.62 26.14
N VAL A 18 18.57 -1.50 25.44
CA VAL A 18 19.08 -1.22 24.10
C VAL A 18 19.85 0.09 24.18
N THR A 19 21.16 0.02 24.00
CA THR A 19 21.99 1.19 23.74
C THR A 19 21.39 1.95 22.56
N ALA A 20 21.01 3.21 22.77
CA ALA A 20 20.08 4.00 21.95
C ALA A 20 20.52 4.34 20.49
N GLU A 21 21.42 3.57 19.88
CA GLU A 21 21.96 3.81 18.54
C GLU A 21 21.23 3.07 17.39
N THR A 22 20.26 2.18 17.66
CA THR A 22 19.82 1.22 16.63
C THR A 22 18.32 1.04 16.40
N LEU A 23 17.43 1.88 16.94
CA LEU A 23 16.02 1.82 16.53
C LEU A 23 15.55 3.14 15.93
N ASN A 24 15.14 3.11 14.67
CA ASN A 24 14.45 4.24 14.05
C ASN A 24 13.00 4.34 14.57
N SER A 25 12.36 5.51 14.41
CA SER A 25 11.02 5.82 14.95
C SER A 25 9.97 4.77 14.58
N LYS A 26 10.10 4.13 13.41
CA LYS A 26 9.20 3.06 12.97
C LYS A 26 9.37 1.78 13.79
N GLU A 27 10.59 1.40 14.16
CA GLU A 27 10.87 0.19 14.95
C GLU A 27 10.43 0.35 16.42
N LEU A 28 10.49 1.58 16.95
CA LEU A 28 9.93 1.93 18.26
C LEU A 28 8.39 1.85 18.27
N ILE A 29 7.74 2.35 17.22
CA ILE A 29 6.29 2.25 17.03
C ILE A 29 5.85 0.79 16.89
N ASP A 30 6.54 0.02 16.04
CA ASP A 30 6.24 -1.39 15.83
C ASP A 30 6.46 -2.21 17.12
N SER A 31 7.47 -1.86 17.93
CA SER A 31 7.72 -2.52 19.22
C SER A 31 6.69 -2.14 20.28
N PHE A 32 6.25 -0.88 20.33
CA PHE A 32 5.21 -0.42 21.25
C PHE A 32 3.85 -1.06 20.94
N ILE A 33 3.49 -1.15 19.66
CA ILE A 33 2.27 -1.85 19.17
C ILE A 33 2.33 -3.35 19.50
N ALA A 34 3.52 -3.95 19.43
CA ALA A 34 3.68 -5.37 19.76
C ALA A 34 3.64 -5.66 21.26
N HIS A 35 3.98 -4.69 22.13
CA HIS A 35 4.06 -4.89 23.58
C HIS A 35 2.79 -4.47 24.33
N ASN A 36 2.06 -3.49 23.83
CA ASN A 36 0.83 -3.01 24.44
C ASN A 36 -0.33 -3.24 23.47
N ASP A 37 -1.45 -3.79 23.96
CA ASP A 37 -2.68 -4.03 23.20
C ASP A 37 -3.41 -2.69 22.95
N ALA A 38 -2.70 -1.72 22.37
CA ALA A 38 -3.04 -0.32 22.32
C ALA A 38 -4.05 -0.02 21.21
N THR A 39 -5.02 0.83 21.51
CA THR A 39 -6.05 1.25 20.57
C THR A 39 -5.48 2.19 19.51
N VAL A 40 -6.13 2.27 18.35
CA VAL A 40 -5.72 3.16 17.23
C VAL A 40 -5.59 4.63 17.68
N GLN A 41 -6.37 5.05 18.69
CA GLN A 41 -6.32 6.40 19.23
C GLN A 41 -5.08 6.64 20.10
N GLU A 42 -4.61 5.63 20.84
CA GLU A 42 -3.37 5.65 21.60
C GLU A 42 -2.14 5.54 20.70
N ILE A 43 -2.23 4.76 19.62
CA ILE A 43 -1.19 4.68 18.57
C ILE A 43 -1.03 6.03 17.87
N ASN A 44 -2.14 6.70 17.53
CA ASN A 44 -2.08 8.02 16.91
C ASN A 44 -1.55 9.08 17.87
N GLN A 45 -1.89 9.03 19.16
CA GLN A 45 -1.31 9.92 20.17
C GLN A 45 0.19 9.66 20.41
N PHE A 46 0.63 8.40 20.31
CA PHE A 46 2.05 8.04 20.39
C PHE A 46 2.83 8.49 19.14
N ILE A 47 2.23 8.39 17.96
CA ILE A 47 2.77 8.92 16.70
C ILE A 47 2.88 10.44 16.76
N GLU A 48 1.85 11.14 17.25
CA GLU A 48 1.90 12.58 17.48
C GLU A 48 2.99 12.94 18.50
N LEU A 49 3.18 12.15 19.56
CA LEU A 49 4.24 12.37 20.55
C LEU A 49 5.64 12.18 19.93
N ILE A 50 5.85 11.17 19.09
CA ILE A 50 7.12 10.95 18.38
C ILE A 50 7.36 12.05 17.35
N GLN A 51 6.32 12.51 16.65
CA GLN A 51 6.42 13.62 15.70
C GLN A 51 6.71 14.94 16.41
N ASP A 52 6.10 15.21 17.56
CA ASP A 52 6.35 16.40 18.38
C ASP A 52 7.73 16.31 19.08
N PHE A 53 8.23 15.09 19.35
CA PHE A 53 9.63 14.85 19.76
C PHE A 53 10.61 15.05 18.60
N GLU A 54 10.26 14.66 17.37
CA GLU A 54 11.05 14.91 16.16
C GLU A 54 11.03 16.40 15.74
N GLU A 55 9.94 17.12 16.03
CA GLU A 55 9.79 18.55 15.74
C GLU A 55 10.36 19.47 16.83
N ASN A 56 10.33 19.07 18.12
CA ASN A 56 10.89 19.84 19.23
C ASN A 56 12.27 19.38 19.72
N ALA A 57 12.80 18.22 19.26
CA ALA A 57 14.21 17.86 19.46
C ALA A 57 15.12 18.57 18.44
N VAL A 58 15.02 19.90 18.40
CA VAL A 58 16.16 20.75 18.08
C VAL A 58 17.03 20.84 19.34
N ASP A 59 17.64 19.72 19.74
CA ASP A 59 18.90 19.77 20.47
C ASP A 59 19.98 19.17 19.59
N GLN A 60 20.65 20.07 18.87
CA GLN A 60 21.67 19.83 17.87
C GLN A 60 22.99 19.26 18.44
N SER A 61 22.98 18.61 19.60
CA SER A 61 24.19 18.20 20.30
C SER A 61 24.58 16.73 20.15
N PHE A 62 23.71 15.86 19.61
CA PHE A 62 23.99 14.40 19.52
C PHE A 62 24.19 13.82 18.11
N PHE A 63 23.80 14.52 17.03
CA PHE A 63 24.14 14.12 15.64
C PHE A 63 25.47 14.73 15.18
N LYS A 64 26.59 14.21 15.66
CA LYS A 64 27.91 14.43 15.03
C LYS A 64 28.34 13.21 14.20
N GLY A 65 27.57 12.91 13.15
CA GLY A 65 28.08 12.28 11.93
C GLY A 65 28.26 13.39 10.88
N ARG A 66 29.49 13.61 10.41
CA ARG A 66 29.95 14.83 9.72
C ARG A 66 28.92 15.45 8.75
N PRO A 67 28.71 16.79 8.77
CA PRO A 67 28.01 17.44 7.67
C PRO A 67 28.86 17.24 6.41
N GLY A 68 28.41 16.40 5.49
CA GLY A 68 29.01 16.33 4.17
C GLY A 68 29.05 17.75 3.60
N LEU A 69 30.17 18.13 2.98
CA LEU A 69 30.39 19.51 2.58
C LEU A 69 29.17 20.06 1.80
N PRO A 70 28.80 21.33 2.01
CA PRO A 70 27.73 21.96 1.25
C PRO A 70 28.06 21.84 -0.25
N ARG A 71 27.04 21.74 -1.09
CA ARG A 71 27.17 21.55 -2.56
C ARG A 71 28.31 22.36 -3.19
N LYS A 72 28.49 23.61 -2.77
CA LYS A 72 29.53 24.52 -3.28
C LYS A 72 30.96 24.02 -3.07
N GLN A 73 31.20 23.29 -2.01
CA GLN A 73 32.51 22.83 -1.56
C GLN A 73 32.86 21.42 -2.04
N LEU A 74 31.92 20.69 -2.64
CA LEU A 74 32.18 19.36 -3.21
C LEU A 74 33.08 19.47 -4.45
N PRO A 75 33.95 18.46 -4.70
CA PRO A 75 34.70 18.38 -5.95
C PRO A 75 33.77 18.07 -7.14
N ASP A 76 34.23 18.34 -8.36
CA ASP A 76 33.46 18.10 -9.57
C ASP A 76 33.10 16.62 -9.79
N ALA A 77 33.98 15.71 -9.34
CA ALA A 77 33.74 14.28 -9.34
C ALA A 77 32.49 13.87 -8.52
N ALA A 78 32.01 14.72 -7.61
CA ALA A 78 30.83 14.42 -6.82
C ALA A 78 29.50 14.57 -7.57
N PHE A 79 29.53 15.08 -8.81
CA PHE A 79 28.36 15.47 -9.59
C PHE A 79 28.15 14.56 -10.80
N ALA A 80 26.90 14.29 -11.14
CA ALA A 80 26.57 13.37 -12.23
C ALA A 80 26.98 13.92 -13.61
N VAL A 81 27.01 15.25 -13.75
CA VAL A 81 27.54 15.92 -14.94
C VAL A 81 27.99 17.33 -14.60
N VAL A 82 29.08 17.78 -15.22
CA VAL A 82 29.60 19.15 -15.12
C VAL A 82 29.65 19.75 -16.53
N GLU A 83 29.12 20.96 -16.69
CA GLU A 83 29.15 21.66 -18.00
C GLU A 83 30.60 22.03 -18.38
N GLU A 84 30.97 21.83 -19.65
CA GLU A 84 32.33 22.03 -20.16
C GLU A 84 32.77 23.51 -20.22
N THR A 85 31.82 24.45 -20.12
CA THR A 85 32.05 25.88 -20.33
C THR A 85 32.47 26.65 -19.09
N GLY A 86 32.51 26.01 -17.91
CA GLY A 86 32.87 26.68 -16.66
C GLY A 86 34.38 26.76 -16.41
N LYS A 87 34.83 27.85 -15.76
CA LYS A 87 36.24 28.02 -15.34
C LYS A 87 36.49 27.21 -14.06
N LYS A 88 37.72 26.72 -13.89
CA LYS A 88 38.15 26.08 -12.66
C LYS A 88 38.63 27.10 -11.63
N ASP A 89 38.33 26.89 -10.36
CA ASP A 89 38.91 27.62 -9.24
C ASP A 89 40.31 27.09 -8.84
N GLU A 90 40.89 27.68 -7.79
CA GLU A 90 42.23 27.31 -7.30
C GLU A 90 42.29 25.85 -6.81
N GLU A 91 41.14 25.28 -6.43
CA GLU A 91 40.97 23.90 -6.01
C GLU A 91 40.48 22.96 -7.13
N GLY A 92 40.39 23.45 -8.38
CA GLY A 92 40.03 22.65 -9.54
C GLY A 92 38.53 22.39 -9.74
N ARG A 93 37.65 23.10 -9.03
CA ARG A 93 36.19 22.99 -9.11
C ARG A 93 35.61 23.93 -10.16
N THR A 94 34.57 23.49 -10.88
CA THR A 94 33.89 24.33 -11.86
C THR A 94 33.06 25.45 -11.19
N ILE A 95 33.31 26.68 -11.62
CA ILE A 95 32.54 27.88 -11.29
C ILE A 95 31.79 28.37 -12.55
N PRO A 96 30.49 28.70 -12.45
CA PRO A 96 29.68 28.75 -11.22
C PRO A 96 29.20 27.36 -10.75
N ASP A 97 28.86 27.24 -9.47
CA ASP A 97 28.44 25.96 -8.84
C ASP A 97 27.13 25.39 -9.41
N ILE A 98 26.34 26.23 -10.09
CA ILE A 98 25.14 25.84 -10.82
C ILE A 98 25.45 25.00 -12.07
N ALA A 99 26.67 25.07 -12.61
CA ALA A 99 27.12 24.28 -13.75
C ALA A 99 27.49 22.83 -13.40
N ARG A 100 27.41 22.47 -12.11
CA ARG A 100 27.70 21.14 -11.57
C ARG A 100 26.40 20.49 -11.16
N HIS A 101 25.92 19.49 -11.89
CA HIS A 101 24.56 18.97 -11.75
C HIS A 101 24.50 17.71 -10.91
N LEU A 102 23.51 17.66 -10.00
CA LEU A 102 23.15 16.48 -9.22
C LEU A 102 24.31 15.87 -8.42
N PRO A 103 24.66 16.47 -7.26
CA PRO A 103 25.65 15.86 -6.37
C PRO A 103 25.13 14.52 -5.87
N HIS A 104 25.99 13.52 -5.83
CA HIS A 104 25.65 12.16 -5.37
C HIS A 104 26.79 11.45 -4.63
N HIS A 105 27.99 12.03 -4.55
CA HIS A 105 29.06 11.58 -3.65
C HIS A 105 29.31 12.54 -2.48
N THR A 106 30.09 12.04 -1.52
CA THR A 106 30.73 12.81 -0.46
C THR A 106 31.94 13.59 -0.99
N ASP A 107 32.56 14.39 -0.12
CA ASP A 107 33.78 15.16 -0.43
C ASP A 107 35.05 14.29 -0.55
N ALA A 108 34.98 13.04 -0.09
CA ALA A 108 36.08 12.09 -0.22
C ALA A 108 36.26 11.54 -1.65
N VAL A 109 35.33 11.87 -2.57
CA VAL A 109 35.30 11.30 -3.90
C VAL A 109 36.53 11.65 -4.73
N ARG A 110 37.15 10.63 -5.34
CA ARG A 110 38.33 10.81 -6.19
C ARG A 110 37.97 10.70 -7.66
N ASP A 111 37.19 9.68 -7.98
CA ASP A 111 36.65 9.42 -9.30
C ASP A 111 35.12 9.44 -9.24
N GLY A 112 34.45 10.12 -10.17
CA GLY A 112 32.99 10.15 -10.18
C GLY A 112 32.35 8.77 -10.40
N THR A 113 33.10 7.78 -10.87
CA THR A 113 32.61 6.41 -11.14
C THR A 113 32.80 5.44 -9.98
N GLU A 114 33.50 5.84 -8.92
CA GLU A 114 33.68 4.99 -7.74
C GLU A 114 32.37 4.82 -6.96
N ASN A 115 32.25 3.81 -6.10
CA ASN A 115 30.98 3.53 -5.39
C ASN A 115 31.12 3.59 -3.87
N ASP A 116 32.35 3.65 -3.36
CA ASP A 116 32.69 3.69 -1.94
C ASP A 116 32.36 5.04 -1.29
N THR A 117 32.39 6.13 -2.06
CA THR A 117 32.09 7.49 -1.58
C THR A 117 30.66 7.95 -1.91
N LEU A 118 29.82 7.04 -2.40
CA LEU A 118 28.45 7.34 -2.82
C LEU A 118 27.56 7.69 -1.62
N ASP A 119 26.96 8.88 -1.65
CA ASP A 119 25.96 9.30 -0.67
C ASP A 119 24.58 8.85 -1.17
N ILE A 120 24.04 7.79 -0.56
CA ILE A 120 22.79 7.15 -0.98
C ILE A 120 21.60 8.13 -0.96
N ALA A 121 21.57 9.09 -0.03
CA ALA A 121 20.50 10.08 0.04
C ALA A 121 20.59 11.05 -1.13
N ARG A 122 21.79 11.55 -1.43
CA ARG A 122 22.05 12.44 -2.57
C ARG A 122 21.87 11.72 -3.92
N TYR A 123 22.29 10.46 -4.03
CA TYR A 123 22.09 9.62 -5.21
C TYR A 123 20.60 9.42 -5.55
N ARG A 124 19.76 9.09 -4.57
CA ARG A 124 18.30 8.97 -4.77
C ARG A 124 17.69 10.30 -5.21
N ASN A 125 18.13 11.42 -4.62
CA ASN A 125 17.69 12.75 -5.01
C ASN A 125 18.12 13.09 -6.45
N ALA A 126 19.33 12.70 -6.84
CA ALA A 126 19.87 12.87 -8.18
C ALA A 126 19.03 12.14 -9.24
N LEU A 127 18.72 10.86 -9.01
CA LEU A 127 17.86 10.07 -9.91
C LEU A 127 16.48 10.70 -10.11
N ALA A 128 15.85 11.19 -9.04
CA ALA A 128 14.53 11.82 -9.11
C ALA A 128 14.51 13.14 -9.91
N ARG A 129 15.67 13.79 -10.07
CA ARG A 129 15.81 15.14 -10.64
C ARG A 129 16.57 15.17 -11.97
N VAL A 130 16.98 14.02 -12.50
CA VAL A 130 17.74 13.94 -13.76
C VAL A 130 17.02 14.58 -14.94
N SER A 131 15.70 14.42 -15.03
CA SER A 131 14.88 15.03 -16.08
C SER A 131 14.70 16.55 -15.93
N GLN A 132 15.10 17.12 -14.78
CA GLN A 132 14.94 18.54 -14.46
C GLN A 132 16.20 19.37 -14.74
N ILE A 133 17.29 18.75 -15.20
CA ILE A 133 18.52 19.46 -15.57
C ILE A 133 18.20 20.50 -16.65
N LYS A 134 18.79 21.69 -16.50
CA LYS A 134 18.76 22.76 -17.50
C LYS A 134 20.19 23.25 -17.71
N ALA A 135 20.61 23.40 -18.96
CA ALA A 135 21.89 24.00 -19.27
C ALA A 135 21.96 25.43 -18.70
N THR A 136 23.02 25.74 -17.98
CA THR A 136 23.16 27.02 -17.27
C THR A 136 24.22 27.93 -17.89
N GLN A 137 25.25 27.36 -18.53
CA GLN A 137 26.40 28.07 -19.11
C GLN A 137 26.64 27.73 -20.59
N GLY A 138 25.69 27.06 -21.24
CA GLY A 138 25.72 26.69 -22.66
C GLY A 138 25.91 25.20 -22.90
N GLY A 139 25.24 24.67 -23.93
CA GLY A 139 25.22 23.23 -24.25
C GLY A 139 23.79 22.70 -24.45
N SER A 140 23.66 21.47 -24.93
CA SER A 140 22.37 20.83 -25.09
C SER A 140 21.88 20.25 -23.76
N THR A 141 20.73 20.74 -23.27
CA THR A 141 20.06 20.16 -22.10
C THR A 141 19.82 18.66 -22.26
N ALA A 142 19.49 18.19 -23.48
CA ALA A 142 19.28 16.77 -23.74
C ALA A 142 20.59 15.96 -23.58
N GLU A 143 21.73 16.50 -24.00
CA GLU A 143 23.03 15.84 -23.83
C GLU A 143 23.45 15.79 -22.35
N LEU A 144 23.18 16.85 -21.58
CA LEU A 144 23.47 16.88 -20.15
C LEU A 144 22.60 15.86 -19.39
N ILE A 145 21.30 15.78 -19.73
CA ILE A 145 20.40 14.78 -19.16
C ILE A 145 20.89 13.37 -19.49
N GLU A 146 21.26 13.12 -20.74
CA GLU A 146 21.71 11.78 -21.16
C GLU A 146 23.03 11.38 -20.51
N LYS A 147 24.01 12.29 -20.43
CA LYS A 147 25.28 12.07 -19.71
C LYS A 147 25.03 11.77 -18.23
N ALA A 148 24.24 12.60 -17.55
CA ALA A 148 23.91 12.42 -16.13
C ALA A 148 23.15 11.12 -15.86
N ARG A 149 22.18 10.78 -16.73
CA ARG A 149 21.41 9.54 -16.63
C ARG A 149 22.30 8.33 -16.77
N LYS A 150 23.17 8.29 -17.80
CA LYS A 150 24.11 7.20 -18.02
C LYS A 150 25.07 7.02 -16.84
N HIS A 151 25.55 8.11 -16.27
CA HIS A 151 26.42 8.11 -15.08
C HIS A 151 25.74 7.54 -13.84
N LEU A 152 24.55 8.06 -13.50
CA LEU A 152 23.79 7.58 -12.34
C LEU A 152 23.36 6.12 -12.50
N GLU A 153 23.13 5.69 -13.74
CA GLU A 153 22.79 4.32 -14.11
C GLU A 153 23.98 3.36 -13.93
N SER A 154 25.22 3.78 -14.24
CA SER A 154 26.40 2.94 -13.97
C SER A 154 26.62 2.65 -12.49
N HIS A 155 26.24 3.56 -11.59
CA HIS A 155 26.22 3.27 -10.15
C HIS A 155 25.12 2.28 -9.77
N ARG A 156 23.99 2.26 -10.50
CA ARG A 156 22.93 1.25 -10.29
C ARG A 156 23.44 -0.14 -10.62
N GLU A 157 24.17 -0.27 -11.73
CA GLU A 157 24.82 -1.52 -12.15
C GLU A 157 25.94 -1.94 -11.20
N ALA A 158 26.65 -1.01 -10.55
CA ALA A 158 27.71 -1.35 -9.59
C ALA A 158 27.18 -1.64 -8.17
N LEU A 159 26.07 -1.03 -7.77
CA LEU A 159 25.34 -1.36 -6.53
C LEU A 159 24.55 -2.68 -6.66
N ASN A 160 24.28 -3.12 -7.89
CA ASN A 160 23.66 -4.39 -8.26
C ASN A 160 24.52 -5.05 -9.37
N PRO A 161 25.75 -5.51 -9.06
CA PRO A 161 26.60 -6.13 -10.06
C PRO A 161 25.87 -7.33 -10.69
N PRO A 162 25.99 -7.56 -12.01
CA PRO A 162 25.45 -8.76 -12.63
C PRO A 162 26.36 -9.95 -12.27
N GLU A 163 26.30 -10.39 -11.02
CA GLU A 163 26.83 -11.68 -10.59
C GLU A 163 25.70 -12.53 -10.02
N ASP A 164 25.65 -13.74 -10.58
CA ASP A 164 24.60 -14.74 -10.49
C ASP A 164 23.19 -14.27 -10.90
N ASN A 165 22.87 -14.54 -12.16
CA ASN A 165 21.53 -14.97 -12.54
C ASN A 165 21.14 -16.16 -11.63
N GLU A 166 20.70 -15.88 -10.41
CA GLU A 166 19.75 -16.73 -9.69
C GLU A 166 18.58 -16.88 -10.65
N LYS A 167 18.58 -18.00 -11.36
CA LYS A 167 17.53 -18.33 -12.31
C LYS A 167 16.24 -18.35 -11.51
N LEU A 168 15.37 -17.36 -11.72
CA LEU A 168 13.98 -17.46 -11.32
C LEU A 168 13.45 -18.81 -11.82
N ILE A 169 13.12 -19.68 -10.88
CA ILE A 169 12.72 -21.04 -11.22
C ILE A 169 11.26 -20.99 -11.60
N GLN A 170 11.00 -20.84 -12.90
CA GLN A 170 9.65 -20.93 -13.46
C GLN A 170 9.21 -22.39 -13.54
N THR A 171 9.13 -23.06 -12.39
CA THR A 171 8.77 -24.46 -12.33
C THR A 171 7.48 -24.62 -11.56
N PHE A 172 6.53 -25.28 -12.21
CA PHE A 172 5.36 -25.82 -11.53
C PHE A 172 5.75 -27.15 -10.93
N GLU A 173 5.52 -27.29 -9.63
CA GLU A 173 5.61 -28.57 -8.94
C GLU A 173 4.21 -28.99 -8.53
N GLU A 174 3.87 -30.25 -8.73
CA GLU A 174 2.57 -30.78 -8.33
C GLU A 174 2.79 -31.89 -7.31
N THR A 175 2.09 -31.74 -6.19
CA THR A 175 1.99 -32.75 -5.16
C THR A 175 0.56 -33.32 -5.16
N GLU A 176 0.31 -34.29 -4.28
CA GLU A 176 -1.05 -34.80 -4.05
C GLU A 176 -2.00 -33.68 -3.59
N ASN A 177 -1.50 -32.73 -2.79
CA ASN A 177 -2.34 -31.74 -2.10
C ASN A 177 -2.29 -30.34 -2.71
N GLU A 178 -1.22 -29.97 -3.40
CA GLU A 178 -1.00 -28.60 -3.88
C GLU A 178 -0.27 -28.59 -5.23
N VAL A 179 -0.66 -27.64 -6.08
CA VAL A 179 0.16 -27.15 -7.19
C VAL A 179 0.98 -25.97 -6.68
N THR A 180 2.27 -25.96 -6.95
CA THR A 180 3.20 -24.91 -6.55
C THR A 180 3.74 -24.23 -7.79
N PHE A 181 3.80 -22.91 -7.78
CA PHE A 181 4.60 -22.14 -8.72
C PHE A 181 5.75 -21.50 -7.94
N LEU A 182 6.96 -22.01 -8.17
CA LEU A 182 8.17 -21.48 -7.56
C LEU A 182 8.52 -20.16 -8.23
N LEU A 183 9.01 -19.19 -7.45
CA LEU A 183 9.58 -17.96 -7.97
C LEU A 183 11.06 -17.89 -7.63
N GLU A 184 11.42 -18.38 -6.45
CA GLU A 184 12.79 -18.39 -5.96
C GLU A 184 13.08 -19.65 -5.14
N GLU A 185 14.34 -20.10 -5.17
CA GLU A 185 14.75 -21.29 -4.44
C GLU A 185 14.67 -21.10 -2.93
N PRO A 186 14.16 -22.07 -2.15
CA PRO A 186 14.16 -21.97 -0.69
C PRO A 186 15.54 -21.70 -0.10
N SER A 187 16.61 -22.15 -0.77
CA SER A 187 18.00 -21.94 -0.33
C SER A 187 18.45 -20.48 -0.37
N ALA A 188 17.79 -19.61 -1.15
CA ALA A 188 18.07 -18.17 -1.20
C ALA A 188 17.58 -17.43 0.07
N PHE A 189 16.75 -18.07 0.88
CA PHE A 189 16.11 -17.46 2.05
C PHE A 189 16.70 -17.94 3.38
N LEU A 190 16.57 -17.09 4.40
CA LEU A 190 16.77 -17.45 5.80
C LEU A 190 15.64 -18.40 6.21
N GLY A 191 15.95 -19.70 6.33
CA GLY A 191 14.94 -20.76 6.42
C GLY A 191 13.95 -20.67 7.59
N ASN A 192 14.27 -19.97 8.68
CA ASN A 192 13.37 -19.75 9.81
C ASN A 192 12.40 -18.56 9.63
N THR A 193 12.49 -17.84 8.51
CA THR A 193 11.69 -16.63 8.24
C THR A 193 10.49 -16.87 7.35
N PHE A 194 10.30 -18.11 6.89
CA PHE A 194 9.19 -18.42 6.00
C PHE A 194 7.85 -18.21 6.68
N LYS A 195 7.00 -17.41 6.04
CA LYS A 195 5.63 -17.15 6.45
C LYS A 195 4.69 -17.52 5.31
N ARG A 196 3.76 -18.44 5.58
CA ARG A 196 2.64 -18.73 4.68
C ARG A 196 1.56 -17.67 4.89
N ARG A 197 1.05 -17.10 3.81
CA ARG A 197 -0.17 -16.28 3.83
C ARG A 197 -1.21 -16.85 2.88
N ASN A 198 -2.44 -16.96 3.36
CA ASN A 198 -3.57 -17.34 2.53
C ASN A 198 -4.09 -16.12 1.77
N LEU A 199 -4.39 -16.32 0.48
CA LEU A 199 -4.98 -15.32 -0.41
C LEU A 199 -6.43 -15.67 -0.76
N GLY A 200 -7.03 -16.62 -0.04
CA GLY A 200 -8.35 -17.17 -0.33
C GLY A 200 -8.38 -18.07 -1.57
N ASN A 201 -9.54 -18.69 -1.82
CA ASN A 201 -9.78 -19.59 -2.95
C ASN A 201 -8.79 -20.77 -3.06
N GLY A 202 -8.27 -21.27 -1.94
CA GLY A 202 -7.25 -22.31 -1.94
C GLY A 202 -5.87 -21.85 -2.42
N ILE A 203 -5.64 -20.53 -2.57
CA ILE A 203 -4.34 -19.98 -2.95
C ILE A 203 -3.62 -19.50 -1.69
N SER A 204 -2.34 -19.82 -1.58
CA SER A 204 -1.44 -19.28 -0.57
C SER A 204 -0.15 -18.80 -1.22
N ILE A 205 0.58 -17.95 -0.50
CA ILE A 205 1.94 -17.56 -0.83
C ILE A 205 2.88 -17.90 0.31
N ILE A 206 4.14 -18.16 -0.05
CA ILE A 206 5.23 -18.32 0.91
C ILE A 206 6.15 -17.11 0.78
N LEU A 207 6.30 -16.37 1.87
CA LEU A 207 7.18 -15.21 1.98
C LEU A 207 8.38 -15.59 2.84
N GLY A 208 9.55 -15.01 2.60
CA GLY A 208 10.72 -15.19 3.46
C GLY A 208 11.68 -14.01 3.35
N MET A 209 12.62 -13.93 4.28
CA MET A 209 13.73 -12.97 4.22
C MET A 209 14.86 -13.59 3.41
N LEU A 210 15.43 -12.85 2.44
CA LEU A 210 16.59 -13.31 1.68
C LEU A 210 17.86 -13.34 2.54
N LYS A 211 18.84 -14.17 2.15
CA LYS A 211 20.15 -14.28 2.84
C LYS A 211 21.10 -13.10 2.56
N ASP A 212 20.87 -12.34 1.50
CA ASP A 212 21.74 -11.21 1.13
C ASP A 212 21.81 -10.17 2.27
N VAL A 213 23.00 -10.08 2.86
CA VAL A 213 23.31 -9.39 4.12
C VAL A 213 23.27 -7.86 3.95
N THR A 214 23.13 -7.35 2.72
CA THR A 214 23.11 -5.91 2.45
C THR A 214 21.74 -5.26 2.68
N ARG A 215 20.64 -6.02 2.55
CA ARG A 215 19.27 -5.56 2.84
C ARG A 215 18.43 -6.75 3.30
N ALA A 216 18.06 -6.79 4.57
CA ALA A 216 17.04 -7.71 5.05
C ALA A 216 15.69 -7.38 4.38
N SER A 217 15.42 -7.98 3.22
CA SER A 217 14.23 -7.74 2.42
C SER A 217 13.30 -8.97 2.47
N LEU A 218 12.04 -8.71 2.79
CA LEU A 218 10.97 -9.69 2.65
C LEU A 218 10.72 -9.89 1.15
N ALA A 219 10.71 -11.15 0.72
CA ALA A 219 10.57 -11.56 -0.68
C ALA A 219 9.53 -12.68 -0.82
N LEU A 220 8.95 -12.80 -2.01
CA LEU A 220 8.00 -13.86 -2.36
C LEU A 220 8.74 -15.08 -2.91
N GLN A 221 8.59 -16.21 -2.24
CA GLN A 221 9.27 -17.46 -2.58
C GLN A 221 8.43 -18.33 -3.53
N SER A 222 7.14 -18.52 -3.26
CA SER A 222 6.25 -19.33 -4.11
C SER A 222 4.77 -18.96 -3.97
N PHE A 223 4.00 -19.32 -4.99
CA PHE A 223 2.55 -19.50 -4.91
C PHE A 223 2.22 -20.98 -4.71
N ARG A 224 1.19 -21.25 -3.88
CA ARG A 224 0.65 -22.59 -3.61
C ARG A 224 -0.83 -22.59 -3.91
N PHE A 225 -1.33 -23.61 -4.59
CA PHE A 225 -2.72 -23.75 -5.02
C PHE A 225 -3.26 -25.10 -4.55
N SER A 226 -4.26 -25.08 -3.69
CA SER A 226 -4.83 -26.26 -3.03
C SER A 226 -5.61 -27.14 -3.99
N LYS A 227 -5.25 -28.42 -4.05
CA LYS A 227 -6.00 -29.45 -4.78
C LYS A 227 -7.15 -30.00 -3.96
N LYS A 228 -7.25 -29.65 -2.67
CA LYS A 228 -8.34 -30.10 -1.80
C LYS A 228 -9.65 -29.43 -2.18
N GLU A 229 -10.73 -30.16 -1.96
CA GLU A 229 -12.08 -29.59 -2.06
C GLU A 229 -12.25 -28.39 -1.11
N PRO A 230 -13.01 -27.35 -1.51
CA PRO A 230 -13.77 -27.25 -2.76
C PRO A 230 -12.95 -26.71 -3.96
N TRP A 231 -11.65 -26.45 -3.79
CA TRP A 231 -10.87 -25.62 -4.70
C TRP A 231 -10.36 -26.35 -5.94
N ASN A 232 -9.92 -27.61 -5.77
CA ASN A 232 -9.58 -28.53 -6.86
C ASN A 232 -8.67 -27.88 -7.93
N TRP A 233 -7.61 -27.18 -7.52
CA TRP A 233 -6.71 -26.52 -8.46
C TRP A 233 -5.95 -27.51 -9.32
N THR A 234 -5.78 -27.18 -10.60
CA THR A 234 -4.91 -27.89 -11.55
C THR A 234 -3.78 -26.97 -12.00
N ILE A 235 -2.71 -27.53 -12.57
CA ILE A 235 -1.59 -26.75 -13.13
C ILE A 235 -2.10 -25.73 -14.16
N ASP A 236 -2.95 -26.14 -15.09
CA ASP A 236 -3.48 -25.26 -16.14
C ASP A 236 -4.28 -24.09 -15.55
N ARG A 237 -5.09 -24.36 -14.52
CA ARG A 237 -5.89 -23.33 -13.84
C ARG A 237 -4.98 -22.36 -13.08
N ALA A 238 -3.97 -22.87 -12.38
CA ALA A 238 -2.98 -22.05 -11.68
C ALA A 238 -2.19 -21.16 -12.65
N LYS A 239 -1.76 -21.72 -13.78
CA LYS A 239 -1.05 -21.00 -14.84
C LYS A 239 -1.91 -19.88 -15.44
N ALA A 240 -3.15 -20.17 -15.80
CA ALA A 240 -4.08 -19.16 -16.32
C ALA A 240 -4.33 -18.03 -15.31
N TRP A 241 -4.43 -18.36 -14.01
CA TRP A 241 -4.60 -17.38 -12.95
C TRP A 241 -3.37 -16.47 -12.82
N LEU A 242 -2.16 -17.03 -12.83
CA LEU A 242 -0.90 -16.27 -12.74
C LEU A 242 -0.69 -15.38 -13.97
N GLN A 243 -1.04 -15.86 -15.16
CA GLN A 243 -1.00 -15.08 -16.41
C GLN A 243 -1.98 -13.91 -16.38
N GLY A 244 -3.24 -14.15 -15.98
CA GLY A 244 -4.27 -13.10 -15.89
C GLY A 244 -3.92 -11.99 -14.89
N ARG A 245 -3.03 -12.26 -13.93
CA ARG A 245 -2.52 -11.31 -12.95
C ARG A 245 -1.14 -10.73 -13.31
N ARG A 246 -0.60 -11.09 -14.48
CA ARG A 246 0.72 -10.67 -14.98
C ARG A 246 1.87 -11.00 -14.00
N ILE A 247 1.71 -12.06 -13.20
CA ILE A 247 2.73 -12.48 -12.22
C ILE A 247 3.95 -13.06 -12.94
N ILE A 248 3.72 -13.88 -13.97
CA ILE A 248 4.78 -14.47 -14.78
C ILE A 248 5.59 -13.38 -15.51
N GLU A 249 4.93 -12.31 -15.95
CA GLU A 249 5.58 -11.19 -16.64
C GLU A 249 6.39 -10.28 -15.69
N ASN A 250 6.02 -10.20 -14.41
CA ASN A 250 6.61 -9.29 -13.42
C ASN A 250 7.43 -10.01 -12.33
N GLN A 251 7.80 -11.26 -12.57
CA GLN A 251 8.42 -12.16 -11.58
C GLN A 251 9.70 -11.59 -10.93
N GLU A 252 10.61 -10.97 -11.68
CA GLU A 252 11.86 -10.39 -11.14
C GLU A 252 11.60 -9.24 -10.17
N LEU A 253 10.57 -8.44 -10.43
CA LEU A 253 10.17 -7.32 -9.57
C LEU A 253 9.52 -7.85 -8.28
N ILE A 254 8.72 -8.91 -8.40
CA ILE A 254 7.96 -9.50 -7.29
C ILE A 254 8.85 -10.31 -6.35
N SER A 255 9.82 -11.06 -6.89
CA SER A 255 10.73 -11.88 -6.06
C SER A 255 11.73 -11.01 -5.30
N LYS A 256 12.23 -9.91 -5.87
CA LYS A 256 13.34 -9.14 -5.28
C LYS A 256 12.92 -7.96 -4.39
N HIS A 257 11.76 -7.33 -4.61
CA HIS A 257 11.42 -6.06 -3.93
C HIS A 257 9.92 -5.91 -3.59
N LEU A 258 9.45 -6.55 -2.51
CA LEU A 258 8.06 -6.36 -2.04
C LEU A 258 7.77 -4.94 -1.53
N GLN A 259 8.78 -4.14 -1.19
CA GLN A 259 8.59 -2.77 -0.70
C GLN A 259 8.11 -1.78 -1.77
N TYR A 260 8.28 -2.05 -3.08
CA TYR A 260 7.99 -1.06 -4.13
C TYR A 260 7.57 -1.64 -5.50
N VAL A 261 6.73 -2.67 -5.56
CA VAL A 261 6.13 -3.05 -6.86
C VAL A 261 4.93 -2.14 -7.16
N LYS A 262 5.19 -1.06 -7.90
CA LYS A 262 4.16 -0.29 -8.60
C LYS A 262 3.96 -0.91 -9.98
N ILE A 263 3.10 -1.92 -10.06
CA ILE A 263 2.63 -2.41 -11.37
C ILE A 263 1.76 -1.30 -11.95
N SER A 264 2.05 -0.88 -13.17
CA SER A 264 1.27 0.09 -13.93
C SER A 264 -0.22 -0.20 -13.74
N ASP A 265 -0.90 0.72 -13.06
CA ASP A 265 -2.31 0.76 -12.66
C ASP A 265 -2.88 -0.32 -11.72
N VAL A 266 -2.04 -1.13 -11.06
CA VAL A 266 -2.50 -1.97 -9.94
C VAL A 266 -1.49 -1.96 -8.80
N LYS A 267 -1.85 -1.35 -7.66
CA LYS A 267 -1.04 -1.48 -6.43
C LYS A 267 -1.05 -2.94 -5.99
N ILE A 268 0.06 -3.50 -5.49
CA ILE A 268 0.03 -4.84 -4.90
C ILE A 268 -0.94 -4.91 -3.72
N GLU A 269 -1.15 -3.83 -2.94
CA GLU A 269 -2.27 -3.75 -1.98
C GLU A 269 -3.64 -3.98 -2.63
N GLN A 270 -3.81 -3.57 -3.88
CA GLN A 270 -5.04 -3.71 -4.66
C GLN A 270 -5.16 -5.11 -5.26
N VAL A 271 -4.07 -5.76 -5.70
CA VAL A 271 -4.05 -7.19 -6.07
C VAL A 271 -4.32 -8.08 -4.83
N LEU A 272 -3.75 -7.72 -3.68
CA LEU A 272 -3.94 -8.41 -2.40
C LEU A 272 -5.37 -8.21 -1.84
N ARG A 273 -6.04 -7.09 -2.14
CA ARG A 273 -7.45 -6.85 -1.78
C ARG A 273 -8.47 -7.40 -2.80
N GLU A 274 -8.14 -7.44 -4.09
CA GLU A 274 -9.05 -7.89 -5.16
C GLU A 274 -9.00 -9.42 -5.41
N GLY A 275 -8.10 -10.14 -4.75
CA GLY A 275 -8.01 -11.61 -4.79
C GLY A 275 -9.02 -12.35 -3.91
N THR A 276 -9.47 -11.70 -2.82
CA THR A 276 -10.35 -12.23 -1.76
C THR A 276 -11.73 -11.58 -1.72
N ALA A 277 -11.90 -10.46 -2.41
CA ALA A 277 -13.10 -9.66 -2.34
C ALA A 277 -14.34 -10.36 -2.95
N LEU A 278 -15.34 -10.67 -2.13
CA LEU A 278 -16.64 -11.14 -2.61
C LEU A 278 -17.42 -9.96 -3.18
N ARG A 279 -17.80 -10.04 -4.46
CA ARG A 279 -18.75 -9.08 -5.03
C ARG A 279 -20.15 -9.49 -4.64
N ILE A 280 -20.92 -8.53 -4.15
CA ILE A 280 -22.33 -8.67 -3.81
C ILE A 280 -23.14 -7.65 -4.59
N THR A 281 -24.37 -8.03 -4.91
CA THR A 281 -25.38 -7.19 -5.55
C THR A 281 -26.68 -7.27 -4.79
N GLY A 282 -27.51 -6.25 -4.86
CA GLY A 282 -28.78 -6.28 -4.17
C GLY A 282 -29.62 -5.04 -4.36
N ILE A 283 -30.72 -4.99 -3.61
CA ILE A 283 -31.60 -3.83 -3.49
C ILE A 283 -31.25 -3.17 -2.16
N ALA A 284 -30.89 -1.88 -2.19
CA ALA A 284 -30.55 -1.12 -0.99
C ALA A 284 -31.80 -0.58 -0.29
N ILE A 285 -32.75 -0.05 -1.06
CA ILE A 285 -34.03 0.50 -0.59
C ILE A 285 -35.01 0.65 -1.76
N SER A 286 -36.30 0.43 -1.52
CA SER A 286 -37.40 0.66 -2.46
C SER A 286 -38.30 1.81 -1.99
N GLU A 287 -39.11 2.36 -2.92
CA GLU A 287 -40.19 3.29 -2.57
C GLU A 287 -41.14 2.64 -1.55
N GLY A 288 -41.47 3.36 -0.49
CA GLY A 288 -42.37 2.84 0.53
C GLY A 288 -42.24 3.55 1.87
N THR A 289 -43.04 3.12 2.84
CA THR A 289 -42.97 3.63 4.21
C THR A 289 -42.14 2.69 5.07
N TRP A 290 -41.00 3.17 5.53
CA TRP A 290 -40.04 2.42 6.35
C TRP A 290 -39.83 3.18 7.66
N ASN A 291 -39.96 2.50 8.80
CA ASN A 291 -39.92 3.13 10.13
C ASN A 291 -40.83 4.35 10.29
N GLY A 292 -42.01 4.32 9.65
CA GLY A 292 -43.01 5.39 9.72
C GLY A 292 -42.76 6.59 8.78
N ILE A 293 -41.68 6.57 8.00
CA ILE A 293 -41.33 7.64 7.05
C ILE A 293 -41.48 7.13 5.63
N PHE A 294 -42.17 7.89 4.78
CA PHE A 294 -42.35 7.56 3.37
C PHE A 294 -41.13 8.03 2.55
N TYR A 295 -40.55 7.11 1.79
CA TYR A 295 -39.41 7.32 0.90
C TYR A 295 -39.90 7.36 -0.55
N PRO A 296 -40.07 8.55 -1.15
CA PRO A 296 -40.64 8.66 -2.49
C PRO A 296 -39.62 8.35 -3.59
N ALA A 297 -40.10 7.80 -4.70
CA ALA A 297 -39.26 7.40 -5.84
C ALA A 297 -38.42 8.55 -6.43
N GLU A 298 -38.95 9.77 -6.48
CA GLU A 298 -38.19 10.91 -7.00
C GLU A 298 -36.97 11.25 -6.13
N GLU A 299 -37.06 11.07 -4.82
CA GLU A 299 -35.96 11.33 -3.90
C GLU A 299 -34.93 10.21 -3.93
N LEU A 300 -35.39 8.95 -4.05
CA LEU A 300 -34.49 7.81 -4.32
C LEU A 300 -33.69 8.04 -5.61
N LYS A 301 -34.33 8.53 -6.67
CA LYS A 301 -33.68 8.87 -7.95
C LYS A 301 -32.66 10.01 -7.82
N LYS A 302 -32.88 10.99 -6.96
CA LYS A 302 -31.90 12.07 -6.73
C LYS A 302 -30.73 11.60 -5.87
N GLY A 303 -31.02 10.85 -4.81
CA GLY A 303 -30.06 10.49 -3.78
C GLY A 303 -29.18 9.28 -4.10
N HIS A 304 -29.56 8.40 -5.03
CA HIS A 304 -28.91 7.08 -5.17
C HIS A 304 -27.39 7.15 -5.36
N LYS A 305 -26.87 8.16 -6.06
CA LYS A 305 -25.44 8.32 -6.29
C LYS A 305 -24.63 8.60 -5.03
N SER A 306 -25.26 9.18 -3.99
CA SER A 306 -24.57 9.41 -2.72
C SER A 306 -24.18 8.12 -1.99
N LEU A 307 -24.76 6.96 -2.36
CA LEU A 307 -24.38 5.66 -1.79
C LEU A 307 -23.06 5.11 -2.35
N GLU A 308 -22.60 5.57 -3.53
CA GLU A 308 -21.34 5.09 -4.13
C GLU A 308 -20.14 5.48 -3.28
N GLY A 309 -19.24 4.53 -3.03
CA GLY A 309 -18.04 4.74 -2.21
C GLY A 309 -18.29 4.70 -0.69
N LYS A 310 -19.54 4.57 -0.24
CA LYS A 310 -19.88 4.48 1.19
C LYS A 310 -19.46 3.12 1.78
N PRO A 311 -19.10 3.07 3.07
CA PRO A 311 -18.70 1.82 3.73
C PRO A 311 -19.86 0.81 3.75
N LEU A 312 -19.49 -0.47 3.67
CA LEU A 312 -20.38 -1.59 4.01
C LEU A 312 -20.09 -2.00 5.45
N ARG A 313 -21.09 -2.01 6.32
CA ARG A 313 -20.95 -2.31 7.74
C ARG A 313 -21.79 -3.50 8.21
N ILE A 314 -21.65 -3.84 9.49
CA ILE A 314 -22.56 -4.73 10.24
C ILE A 314 -23.44 -3.89 11.16
N ASP A 315 -24.76 -4.12 11.14
CA ASP A 315 -25.74 -3.62 12.13
C ASP A 315 -25.67 -2.11 12.44
N HIS A 316 -25.40 -1.28 11.43
CA HIS A 316 -25.28 0.18 11.59
C HIS A 316 -24.26 0.61 12.65
N SER A 317 -23.28 -0.25 12.95
CA SER A 317 -22.30 0.01 14.00
C SER A 317 -21.42 1.21 13.65
N SER A 318 -21.20 2.09 14.63
CA SER A 318 -20.28 3.20 14.52
C SER A 318 -18.79 2.78 14.62
N SER A 319 -18.51 1.55 15.03
CA SER A 319 -17.13 1.05 15.18
C SER A 319 -16.45 0.90 13.81
N THR A 320 -15.18 1.30 13.71
CA THR A 320 -14.37 1.07 12.51
C THR A 320 -14.09 -0.42 12.27
N ARG A 321 -14.17 -1.25 13.31
CA ARG A 321 -13.99 -2.71 13.23
C ARG A 321 -15.10 -3.41 12.45
N ASP A 322 -16.29 -2.82 12.43
CA ASP A 322 -17.46 -3.41 11.78
C ASP A 322 -17.60 -2.99 10.32
N ILE A 323 -16.56 -2.36 9.75
CA ILE A 323 -16.49 -2.03 8.33
C ILE A 323 -15.93 -3.24 7.58
N VAL A 324 -16.80 -3.91 6.82
CA VAL A 324 -16.53 -5.19 6.16
C VAL A 324 -16.33 -5.06 4.65
N GLY A 325 -16.52 -3.85 4.11
CA GLY A 325 -16.42 -3.61 2.68
C GLY A 325 -16.77 -2.19 2.26
N LYS A 326 -17.08 -2.03 0.98
CA LYS A 326 -17.51 -0.75 0.40
C LYS A 326 -18.47 -0.93 -0.76
N VAL A 327 -19.39 0.01 -0.92
CA VAL A 327 -20.23 0.11 -2.12
C VAL A 327 -19.40 0.66 -3.27
N ILE A 328 -19.41 -0.03 -4.40
CA ILE A 328 -18.68 0.36 -5.62
C ILE A 328 -19.58 0.99 -6.68
N LYS A 329 -20.89 0.73 -6.63
CA LYS A 329 -21.85 1.25 -7.60
C LYS A 329 -23.26 1.29 -7.02
N SER A 330 -24.05 2.27 -7.45
CA SER A 330 -25.45 2.46 -7.07
C SER A 330 -26.25 2.97 -8.26
N THR A 331 -27.35 2.30 -8.59
CA THR A 331 -28.19 2.59 -9.75
C THR A 331 -29.66 2.63 -9.36
N TYR A 332 -30.36 3.71 -9.70
CA TYR A 332 -31.81 3.77 -9.53
C TYR A 332 -32.54 3.07 -10.68
N ASN A 333 -33.49 2.20 -10.36
CA ASN A 333 -34.34 1.51 -11.32
C ASN A 333 -35.68 2.25 -11.48
N PRO A 334 -35.95 2.93 -12.61
CA PRO A 334 -37.14 3.74 -12.78
C PRO A 334 -38.44 2.92 -12.89
N HIS A 335 -38.36 1.65 -13.29
CA HIS A 335 -39.53 0.79 -13.44
C HIS A 335 -39.94 0.15 -12.12
N LYS A 336 -38.96 -0.26 -11.31
CA LYS A 336 -39.17 -0.92 -10.03
C LYS A 336 -39.18 0.04 -8.85
N LYS A 337 -38.75 1.29 -9.05
CA LYS A 337 -38.67 2.36 -8.05
C LYS A 337 -37.83 1.98 -6.82
N TRP A 338 -36.65 1.43 -7.06
CA TRP A 338 -35.69 1.08 -6.01
C TRP A 338 -34.25 1.44 -6.40
N ILE A 339 -33.34 1.36 -5.44
CA ILE A 339 -31.90 1.51 -5.64
C ILE A 339 -31.26 0.14 -5.63
N GLU A 340 -30.58 -0.19 -6.72
CA GLU A 340 -29.71 -1.36 -6.84
C GLU A 340 -28.28 -0.99 -6.49
N PHE A 341 -27.55 -1.87 -5.82
CA PHE A 341 -26.14 -1.63 -5.48
C PHE A 341 -25.24 -2.77 -5.93
N GLU A 342 -23.96 -2.44 -6.13
CA GLU A 342 -22.86 -3.39 -6.16
C GLU A 342 -21.86 -3.00 -5.06
N ALA A 343 -21.40 -3.98 -4.29
CA ALA A 343 -20.40 -3.76 -3.24
C ALA A 343 -19.33 -4.85 -3.26
N ILE A 344 -18.21 -4.53 -2.63
CA ILE A 344 -17.10 -5.45 -2.38
C ILE A 344 -17.03 -5.71 -0.88
N VAL A 345 -17.05 -6.99 -0.49
CA VAL A 345 -16.79 -7.46 0.87
C VAL A 345 -15.35 -7.93 0.94
N THR A 346 -14.58 -7.38 1.88
CA THR A 346 -13.16 -7.74 2.09
C THR A 346 -12.94 -8.61 3.32
N ASP A 347 -13.93 -8.67 4.20
CA ASP A 347 -13.92 -9.52 5.39
C ASP A 347 -14.27 -10.98 5.02
N GLU A 348 -13.39 -11.92 5.37
CA GLU A 348 -13.52 -13.33 4.97
C GLU A 348 -14.67 -14.05 5.68
N ASP A 349 -14.87 -13.80 6.98
CA ASP A 349 -15.94 -14.42 7.77
C ASP A 349 -17.31 -13.97 7.29
N ILE A 350 -17.44 -12.68 6.98
CA ILE A 350 -18.68 -12.11 6.46
C ILE A 350 -18.93 -12.56 5.02
N ALA A 351 -17.90 -12.63 4.19
CA ALA A 351 -18.03 -13.20 2.85
C ALA A 351 -18.53 -14.65 2.90
N GLN A 352 -18.03 -15.46 3.83
CA GLN A 352 -18.50 -16.84 4.01
C GLN A 352 -19.96 -16.90 4.47
N LYS A 353 -20.37 -16.09 5.46
CA LYS A 353 -21.77 -16.00 5.90
C LYS A 353 -22.74 -15.60 4.77
N LEU A 354 -22.32 -14.72 3.86
CA LEU A 354 -23.10 -14.33 2.69
C LEU A 354 -23.20 -15.46 1.65
N LEU A 355 -22.13 -16.23 1.44
CA LEU A 355 -22.12 -17.40 0.56
C LEU A 355 -23.03 -18.51 1.09
N ASP A 356 -23.00 -18.73 2.41
CA ASP A 356 -23.82 -19.72 3.11
C ASP A 356 -25.28 -19.24 3.31
N LYS A 357 -25.60 -18.01 2.88
CA LYS A 357 -26.90 -17.36 3.05
C LYS A 357 -27.36 -17.24 4.50
N LEU A 358 -26.40 -17.13 5.42
CA LEU A 358 -26.65 -16.79 6.82
C LEU A 358 -26.99 -15.30 6.98
N ILE A 359 -26.52 -14.46 6.05
CA ILE A 359 -26.89 -13.05 5.91
C ILE A 359 -27.41 -12.86 4.49
N ASP A 360 -28.61 -12.31 4.33
CA ASP A 360 -29.24 -12.11 3.02
C ASP A 360 -29.93 -10.75 2.86
N SER A 361 -29.84 -9.87 3.86
CA SER A 361 -30.47 -8.55 3.90
C SER A 361 -29.48 -7.42 4.14
N VAL A 362 -29.89 -6.22 3.74
CA VAL A 362 -29.17 -4.97 3.96
C VAL A 362 -30.11 -3.86 4.41
N SER A 363 -29.55 -2.85 5.06
CA SER A 363 -30.25 -1.62 5.41
C SER A 363 -29.36 -0.41 5.13
N VAL A 364 -29.97 0.69 4.73
CA VAL A 364 -29.27 1.93 4.42
C VAL A 364 -29.21 2.84 5.64
N GLY A 365 -28.02 3.37 5.93
CA GLY A 365 -27.89 4.53 6.81
C GLY A 365 -28.04 5.80 5.97
N VAL A 366 -29.08 6.59 6.21
CA VAL A 366 -29.43 7.75 5.38
C VAL A 366 -29.78 8.95 6.25
N LEU A 367 -29.24 10.13 5.89
CA LEU A 367 -29.73 11.41 6.39
C LEU A 367 -30.84 11.90 5.48
N ILE A 368 -31.90 12.41 6.10
CA ILE A 368 -33.08 12.92 5.41
C ILE A 368 -33.52 14.23 6.08
N ASP A 369 -34.11 15.11 5.27
CA ASP A 369 -34.98 16.15 5.76
C ASP A 369 -36.38 15.53 5.87
N ASN A 370 -36.94 15.52 7.08
CA ASN A 370 -38.25 14.92 7.33
C ASN A 370 -39.34 16.00 7.28
N GLU A 371 -40.25 15.88 6.33
CA GLU A 371 -41.34 16.83 6.09
C GLU A 371 -42.70 16.17 6.31
N GLU A 372 -43.68 16.92 6.83
CA GLU A 372 -45.05 16.44 6.98
C GLU A 372 -45.90 16.87 5.78
N GLU A 373 -46.43 15.90 5.03
CA GLU A 373 -47.32 16.11 3.89
C GLU A 373 -48.58 15.27 4.06
N ASP A 374 -49.77 15.89 4.02
CA ASP A 374 -51.06 15.19 4.14
C ASP A 374 -51.15 14.23 5.35
N GLY A 375 -50.52 14.61 6.47
CA GLY A 375 -50.49 13.82 7.72
C GLY A 375 -49.53 12.61 7.69
N ARG A 376 -48.64 12.52 6.69
CA ARG A 376 -47.58 11.51 6.62
C ARG A 376 -46.19 12.16 6.69
N GLN A 377 -45.24 11.49 7.33
CA GLN A 377 -43.84 11.89 7.33
C GLN A 377 -43.19 11.46 6.01
N VAL A 378 -42.52 12.36 5.31
CA VAL A 378 -41.93 12.16 3.98
C VAL A 378 -40.44 12.52 4.01
N ALA A 379 -39.60 11.62 3.54
CA ALA A 379 -38.16 11.83 3.42
C ALA A 379 -37.83 12.66 2.17
N ARG A 380 -37.11 13.77 2.36
CA ARG A 380 -36.55 14.64 1.31
C ARG A 380 -35.02 14.74 1.44
N ASN A 381 -34.34 15.09 0.35
CA ASN A 381 -32.89 15.37 0.31
C ASN A 381 -32.02 14.23 0.86
N LEU A 382 -32.28 13.00 0.38
CA LEU A 382 -31.62 11.79 0.86
C LEU A 382 -30.10 11.83 0.62
N GLU A 383 -29.33 11.72 1.71
CA GLU A 383 -27.89 11.55 1.66
C GLU A 383 -27.47 10.25 2.37
N PHE A 384 -27.06 9.25 1.59
CA PHE A 384 -26.61 7.98 2.13
C PHE A 384 -25.25 8.12 2.82
N LYS A 385 -25.14 7.55 4.02
CA LYS A 385 -23.90 7.52 4.82
C LYS A 385 -23.22 6.17 4.77
N GLU A 386 -24.00 5.10 4.63
CA GLU A 386 -23.51 3.74 4.60
C GLU A 386 -24.55 2.75 4.07
N LEU A 387 -24.08 1.53 3.80
CA LEU A 387 -24.90 0.34 3.66
C LEU A 387 -24.49 -0.63 4.78
N SER A 388 -25.45 -1.29 5.42
CA SER A 388 -25.19 -2.25 6.49
C SER A 388 -25.80 -3.60 6.17
N LEU A 389 -25.07 -4.67 6.45
CA LEU A 389 -25.57 -6.03 6.56
C LEU A 389 -26.34 -6.15 7.87
N VAL A 390 -27.59 -6.59 7.80
CA VAL A 390 -28.49 -6.69 8.95
C VAL A 390 -29.34 -7.95 8.86
N ASP A 391 -29.79 -8.46 10.00
CA ASP A 391 -30.72 -9.59 10.05
C ASP A 391 -32.17 -9.18 9.69
N ASP A 392 -32.62 -8.01 10.14
CA ASP A 392 -33.98 -7.50 9.88
C ASP A 392 -33.94 -6.10 9.25
N PRO A 393 -34.14 -5.98 7.92
CA PRO A 393 -34.08 -4.70 7.25
C PRO A 393 -35.37 -3.89 7.40
N ALA A 394 -35.25 -2.57 7.57
CA ALA A 394 -36.41 -1.68 7.59
C ALA A 394 -37.21 -1.74 6.28
N CYS A 395 -36.52 -1.87 5.15
CA CYS A 395 -37.11 -2.04 3.83
C CYS A 395 -37.22 -3.53 3.48
N LYS A 396 -38.44 -4.03 3.26
CA LYS A 396 -38.70 -5.46 3.02
C LYS A 396 -38.08 -6.00 1.73
N ASP A 397 -37.89 -5.13 0.73
CA ASP A 397 -37.25 -5.49 -0.53
C ASP A 397 -35.72 -5.49 -0.44
N ALA A 398 -35.15 -4.96 0.65
CA ALA A 398 -33.71 -4.76 0.79
C ALA A 398 -32.99 -6.09 1.05
N LYS A 399 -32.44 -6.63 -0.03
CA LYS A 399 -31.83 -7.96 -0.09
C LYS A 399 -30.47 -7.90 -0.74
N VAL A 400 -29.61 -8.84 -0.39
CA VAL A 400 -28.26 -8.97 -0.91
C VAL A 400 -27.99 -10.39 -1.39
N SER A 401 -27.18 -10.51 -2.42
CA SER A 401 -26.78 -11.79 -2.98
C SER A 401 -25.34 -11.75 -3.49
N PRO A 402 -24.54 -12.79 -3.22
CA PRO A 402 -23.25 -12.98 -3.87
C PRO A 402 -23.37 -13.01 -5.40
N VAL A 403 -22.51 -12.27 -6.08
CA VAL A 403 -22.39 -12.37 -7.54
C VAL A 403 -21.69 -13.68 -7.86
N LYS A 404 -22.43 -14.66 -8.40
CA LYS A 404 -21.83 -15.89 -8.93
C LYS A 404 -20.87 -15.51 -10.05
N LYS A 405 -19.59 -15.86 -9.91
CA LYS A 405 -18.66 -15.82 -11.04
C LYS A 405 -19.23 -16.73 -12.13
N LYS A 406 -19.59 -16.15 -13.28
CA LYS A 406 -19.98 -16.90 -14.48
C LYS A 406 -18.78 -17.63 -15.05
#